data_AF-A0A174HPN3-F1
#
_entry.id   AF-A0A174HPN3-F1
#
_cell.length_a   1.000
_cell.length_b   1.000
_cell.length_c   1.000
_cell.angle_alpha   90.00
_cell.angle_beta   90.00
_cell.angle_gamma   90.00
#
_symmetry.space_group_name_H-M   'P 1'
#
loop_
_entity.id
_entity.type
_entity.pdbx_description
1 polymer ?
#
loop_
_entity_poly.entity_id
_entity_poly.type
_entity_poly.pdbx_seq_one_letter_code
_entity_poly.pdbx_strand_id
1 'polypeptide(L)'
;MKYIITALIAILVILIFSFILTATINKGKSFKENLKITFMFSLVMLPIILLLPVSLFATFKASTVMLSLDVSNYQIFLLSIIGLFIIFICDFVSKQLITTIGTNMLSKKYSNEDLSEAQMMEIISKKQANIKIWNVVIIFLASLLLYMISMVVISIEFTGLFLVIISIINILNYQLFFRSSYKTAS
;
A
#
# COMPACT_ATOMS: atom_id res chain seq x y z
N MET A 1 -3.03 5.53 -29.35
CA MET A 1 -2.27 4.25 -29.38
C MET A 1 -1.12 4.19 -28.37
N LYS A 2 -0.20 5.16 -28.32
CA LYS A 2 0.96 5.14 -27.38
C LYS A 2 0.57 4.86 -25.92
N TYR A 3 -0.44 5.56 -25.40
CA TYR A 3 -0.92 5.38 -24.01
C TYR A 3 -1.58 4.01 -23.75
N ILE A 4 -2.28 3.45 -24.73
CA ILE A 4 -2.91 2.13 -24.63
C ILE A 4 -1.82 1.05 -24.55
N ILE A 5 -0.78 1.17 -25.37
CA ILE A 5 0.37 0.25 -25.36
C ILE A 5 1.12 0.35 -24.03
N THR A 6 1.37 1.57 -23.54
CA THR A 6 2.00 1.77 -22.22
C THR A 6 1.17 1.17 -21.09
N ALA A 7 -0.16 1.32 -21.12
CA ALA A 7 -1.06 0.72 -20.13
C ALA A 7 -1.03 -0.82 -20.20
N LEU A 8 -1.05 -1.41 -21.40
CA LEU A 8 -0.96 -2.87 -21.58
C LEU A 8 0.37 -3.43 -21.06
N ILE A 9 1.49 -2.75 -21.31
CA ILE A 9 2.81 -3.14 -20.79
C ILE A 9 2.81 -3.07 -19.26
N ALA A 10 2.26 -2.01 -18.67
CA ALA A 10 2.18 -1.87 -17.22
C ALA A 10 1.34 -2.99 -16.58
N ILE A 11 0.19 -3.35 -17.17
CA ILE A 11 -0.64 -4.47 -16.72
C ILE A 11 0.15 -5.80 -16.79
N LEU A 12 0.90 -6.03 -17.87
CA LEU A 12 1.70 -7.23 -18.03
C LEU A 12 2.80 -7.32 -16.96
N VAL A 13 3.49 -6.21 -16.68
CA VAL A 13 4.52 -6.14 -15.63
C VAL A 13 3.91 -6.42 -14.25
N ILE A 14 2.72 -5.87 -13.95
CA ILE A 14 2.01 -6.13 -12.70
C ILE A 14 1.66 -7.63 -12.56
N LEU A 15 1.17 -8.26 -13.63
CA LEU A 15 0.86 -9.69 -13.64
C LEU A 15 2.10 -10.56 -13.41
N ILE A 16 3.21 -10.26 -14.09
CA ILE A 16 4.49 -10.97 -13.93
C ILE A 16 4.99 -10.83 -12.49
N PHE A 17 5.00 -9.61 -11.94
CA PHE A 17 5.42 -9.36 -10.57
C PHE A 17 4.54 -10.09 -9.56
N SER A 18 3.21 -10.04 -9.73
CA SER A 18 2.25 -10.75 -8.88
C SER A 18 2.45 -12.26 -8.91
N PHE A 19 2.76 -12.82 -10.08
CA PHE A 19 3.06 -14.24 -10.22
C PHE A 19 4.34 -14.64 -9.49
N ILE A 20 5.44 -13.89 -9.68
CA ILE A 20 6.72 -14.13 -8.99
C ILE A 20 6.52 -14.10 -7.47
N LEU A 21 5.77 -13.11 -6.98
CA LEU A 21 5.49 -12.93 -5.56
C LEU A 21 4.63 -14.08 -5.01
N THR A 22 3.60 -14.48 -5.76
CA THR A 22 2.73 -15.64 -5.43
C THR A 22 3.54 -16.93 -5.35
N ALA A 23 4.40 -17.18 -6.34
CA ALA A 23 5.26 -18.37 -6.40
C ALA A 23 6.30 -18.39 -5.27
N THR A 24 6.80 -17.22 -4.87
CA THR A 24 7.76 -17.08 -3.77
C THR A 24 7.12 -17.33 -2.40
N ILE A 25 5.87 -16.90 -2.20
CA ILE A 25 5.11 -17.14 -0.96
C ILE A 25 4.65 -18.60 -0.89
N ASN A 26 4.16 -19.17 -2.00
CA ASN A 26 3.60 -20.52 -2.06
C ASN A 26 4.62 -21.55 -2.58
N LYS A 27 5.86 -21.51 -2.07
CA LYS A 27 6.90 -22.49 -2.42
C LYS A 27 6.39 -23.90 -2.11
N GLY A 28 6.11 -24.68 -3.14
CA GLY A 28 5.56 -26.04 -3.03
C GLY A 28 4.29 -26.30 -3.86
N LYS A 29 3.60 -25.25 -4.34
CA LYS A 29 2.45 -25.42 -5.25
C LYS A 29 2.89 -25.54 -6.71
N SER A 30 2.09 -26.25 -7.50
CA SER A 30 2.33 -26.42 -8.94
C SER A 30 2.23 -25.08 -9.69
N PHE A 31 2.91 -24.97 -10.84
CA PHE A 31 2.81 -23.77 -11.71
C PHE A 31 1.36 -23.40 -12.01
N LYS A 32 0.51 -24.40 -12.33
CA LYS A 32 -0.92 -24.21 -12.62
C LYS A 32 -1.68 -23.64 -11.43
N GLU A 33 -1.41 -24.11 -10.21
CA GLU A 33 -2.05 -23.56 -9.00
C GLU A 33 -1.57 -22.15 -8.69
N ASN A 34 -0.27 -21.89 -8.79
CA ASN A 34 0.25 -20.54 -8.60
C ASN A 34 -0.36 -19.57 -9.61
N LEU A 35 -0.49 -19.98 -10.87
CA LEU A 35 -1.14 -19.20 -11.92
C LEU A 35 -2.62 -18.95 -11.59
N LYS A 36 -3.36 -19.98 -11.16
CA LYS A 36 -4.77 -19.86 -10.73
C LYS A 36 -4.92 -18.89 -9.56
N ILE A 37 -4.07 -19.00 -8.53
CA ILE A 37 -4.08 -18.11 -7.36
C ILE A 37 -3.77 -16.68 -7.79
N THR A 38 -2.76 -16.48 -8.64
CA THR A 38 -2.44 -15.15 -9.18
C THR A 38 -3.61 -14.56 -9.96
N PHE A 39 -4.26 -15.33 -10.84
CA PHE A 39 -5.44 -14.84 -11.58
C PHE A 39 -6.61 -14.51 -10.66
N MET A 40 -6.90 -15.35 -9.67
CA MET A 40 -7.96 -15.07 -8.69
C MET A 40 -7.64 -13.81 -7.89
N PHE A 41 -6.38 -13.66 -7.44
CA PHE A 41 -5.92 -12.46 -6.74
C PHE A 41 -6.04 -11.23 -7.64
N SER A 42 -5.54 -11.29 -8.87
CA SER A 42 -5.63 -10.19 -9.84
C SER A 42 -7.08 -9.81 -10.16
N LEU A 43 -8.01 -10.76 -10.28
CA LEU A 43 -9.43 -10.50 -10.49
C LEU A 43 -10.06 -9.79 -9.29
N VAL A 44 -9.77 -10.24 -8.07
CA VAL A 44 -10.24 -9.60 -6.83
C VAL A 44 -9.65 -8.19 -6.68
N MET A 45 -8.41 -8.01 -7.11
CA MET A 45 -7.71 -6.72 -7.07
C MET A 45 -8.06 -5.79 -8.24
N LEU A 46 -8.68 -6.30 -9.31
CA LEU A 46 -8.98 -5.53 -10.53
C LEU A 46 -9.82 -4.28 -10.25
N PRO A 47 -10.93 -4.33 -9.46
CA PRO A 47 -11.70 -3.13 -9.13
C PRO A 47 -10.87 -2.09 -8.39
N ILE A 48 -9.96 -2.54 -7.50
CA ILE A 48 -9.06 -1.66 -6.75
C ILE A 48 -8.05 -1.02 -7.72
N ILE A 49 -7.43 -1.80 -8.60
CA ILE A 49 -6.45 -1.32 -9.59
C ILE A 49 -7.08 -0.34 -10.58
N LEU A 50 -8.37 -0.46 -10.88
CA LEU A 50 -9.08 0.46 -11.77
C LEU A 50 -9.57 1.72 -11.06
N LEU A 51 -10.15 1.60 -9.85
CA LEU A 51 -10.73 2.73 -9.13
C LEU A 51 -9.69 3.59 -8.42
N LEU A 52 -8.64 2.98 -7.87
CA LEU A 52 -7.66 3.67 -7.04
C LEU A 52 -6.87 4.73 -7.82
N PRO A 53 -6.31 4.46 -9.01
CA PRO A 53 -5.59 5.49 -9.77
C PRO A 53 -6.50 6.64 -10.22
N VAL A 54 -7.77 6.36 -10.52
CA VAL A 54 -8.77 7.39 -10.88
C VAL A 54 -9.08 8.29 -9.68
N SER A 55 -9.28 7.70 -8.50
CA SER A 55 -9.47 8.44 -7.24
C SER A 55 -8.26 9.30 -6.91
N LEU A 56 -7.06 8.74 -7.00
CA LEU A 56 -5.80 9.45 -6.77
C LEU A 56 -5.63 10.60 -7.79
N PHE A 57 -5.94 10.37 -9.06
CA PHE A 57 -5.85 11.40 -10.09
C PHE A 57 -6.77 12.58 -9.81
N ALA A 58 -8.05 12.29 -9.51
CA ALA A 58 -9.02 13.33 -9.22
C ALA A 58 -8.62 14.17 -7.99
N THR A 59 -8.19 13.50 -6.92
CA THR A 59 -7.81 14.17 -5.66
C THR A 59 -6.48 14.92 -5.76
N PHE A 60 -5.49 14.40 -6.47
CA PHE A 60 -4.24 15.12 -6.75
C PHE A 60 -4.50 16.32 -7.65
N LYS A 61 -5.33 16.16 -8.68
CA LYS A 61 -5.69 17.29 -9.55
C LYS A 61 -6.39 18.39 -8.77
N ALA A 62 -7.37 18.04 -7.94
CA ALA A 62 -8.03 19.00 -7.05
C ALA A 62 -7.01 19.73 -6.15
N SER A 63 -6.06 18.99 -5.57
CA SER A 63 -5.01 19.57 -4.72
C SER A 63 -4.10 20.54 -5.49
N THR A 64 -3.68 20.20 -6.72
CA THR A 64 -2.87 21.12 -7.55
C THR A 64 -3.62 22.41 -7.88
N VAL A 65 -4.93 22.32 -8.15
CA VAL A 65 -5.77 23.49 -8.45
C VAL A 65 -5.94 24.36 -7.19
N MET A 66 -6.24 23.76 -6.04
CA MET A 66 -6.40 24.49 -4.78
C MET A 66 -5.13 25.22 -4.34
N LEU A 67 -3.96 24.64 -4.64
CA LEU A 67 -2.65 25.20 -4.29
C LEU A 67 -2.05 26.06 -5.40
N SER A 68 -2.74 26.24 -6.52
CA SER A 68 -2.25 26.99 -7.70
C SER A 68 -0.87 26.52 -8.18
N LEU A 69 -0.64 25.21 -8.19
CA LEU A 69 0.62 24.61 -8.64
C LEU A 69 0.59 24.39 -10.15
N ASP A 70 1.67 24.75 -10.83
CA ASP A 70 1.84 24.50 -12.27
C ASP A 70 2.32 23.07 -12.52
N VAL A 71 1.39 22.11 -12.40
CA VAL A 71 1.66 20.70 -12.66
C VAL A 71 0.79 20.22 -13.81
N SER A 72 1.42 19.67 -14.85
CA SER A 72 0.71 19.18 -16.02
C SER A 72 -0.18 17.97 -15.68
N ASN A 73 -1.29 17.82 -16.40
CA ASN A 73 -2.19 16.68 -16.22
C ASN A 73 -1.48 15.33 -16.45
N TYR A 74 -0.48 15.30 -17.35
CA TYR A 74 0.32 14.10 -17.59
C TYR A 74 1.17 13.71 -16.38
N GLN A 75 1.81 14.68 -15.72
CA GLN A 75 2.58 14.44 -14.50
C GLN A 75 1.70 13.96 -13.35
N ILE A 76 0.50 14.55 -13.19
CA ILE A 76 -0.48 14.10 -12.18
C ILE A 76 -0.91 12.66 -12.47
N PHE A 77 -1.19 12.34 -13.73
CA PHE A 77 -1.55 10.98 -14.15
C PHE A 77 -0.45 9.96 -13.82
N LEU A 78 0.82 10.27 -14.13
CA LEU A 78 1.95 9.42 -13.76
C LEU A 78 2.06 9.25 -12.24
N LEU A 79 1.92 10.35 -11.50
CA LEU A 79 2.00 10.34 -10.04
C LEU A 79 0.89 9.48 -9.41
N SER A 80 -0.32 9.49 -9.98
CA SER A 80 -1.44 8.66 -9.53
C SER A 80 -1.25 7.19 -9.82
N ILE A 81 -0.67 6.84 -10.98
CA ILE A 81 -0.28 5.45 -11.27
C ILE A 81 0.80 4.99 -10.30
N ILE A 82 1.82 5.82 -10.04
CA ILE A 82 2.85 5.51 -9.05
C ILE A 82 2.24 5.36 -7.65
N GLY A 83 1.26 6.18 -7.31
CA GLY A 83 0.54 6.13 -6.05
C GLY A 83 -0.10 4.77 -5.76
N LEU A 84 -0.60 4.07 -6.79
CA LEU A 84 -1.06 2.68 -6.66
C LEU A 84 0.05 1.77 -6.10
N PHE A 85 1.24 1.84 -6.69
CA PHE A 85 2.38 1.05 -6.23
C PHE A 85 2.85 1.46 -4.84
N ILE A 86 2.86 2.76 -4.54
CA ILE A 86 3.20 3.28 -3.21
C ILE A 86 2.26 2.69 -2.16
N ILE A 87 0.95 2.64 -2.41
CA ILE A 87 -0.01 2.03 -1.47
C ILE A 87 0.33 0.57 -1.18
N PHE A 88 0.62 -0.23 -2.22
CA PHE A 88 0.98 -1.63 -2.04
C PHE A 88 2.31 -1.83 -1.30
N ILE A 89 3.33 -1.06 -1.67
CA ILE A 89 4.64 -1.12 -1.01
C ILE A 89 4.50 -0.72 0.46
N CYS A 90 3.78 0.36 0.74
CA CYS A 90 3.55 0.82 2.11
C CYS A 90 2.79 -0.22 2.94
N ASP A 91 1.74 -0.87 2.40
CA ASP A 91 1.02 -1.95 3.09
C ASP A 91 1.93 -3.14 3.42
N PHE A 92 2.75 -3.56 2.45
CA PHE A 92 3.68 -4.66 2.64
C PHE A 92 4.75 -4.34 3.69
N VAL A 93 5.42 -3.20 3.54
CA VAL A 93 6.50 -2.74 4.42
C VAL A 93 5.98 -2.50 5.84
N SER A 94 4.80 -1.90 5.99
CA SER A 94 4.25 -1.59 7.30
C SER A 94 3.87 -2.86 8.07
N LYS A 95 3.24 -3.84 7.42
CA LYS A 95 2.93 -5.15 8.04
C LYS A 95 4.20 -5.83 8.50
N GLN A 96 5.24 -5.83 7.66
CA GLN A 96 6.52 -6.46 8.00
C GLN A 96 7.20 -5.77 9.17
N LEU A 97 7.34 -4.44 9.14
CA LEU A 97 7.95 -3.66 10.21
C LEU A 97 7.21 -3.82 11.54
N ILE A 98 5.88 -3.73 11.54
CA ILE A 98 5.07 -3.89 12.75
C ILE A 98 5.21 -5.29 13.32
N THR A 99 5.21 -6.31 12.47
CA THR A 99 5.35 -7.69 12.92
C THR A 99 6.72 -7.88 13.56
N THR A 100 7.79 -7.42 12.91
CA THR A 100 9.16 -7.54 13.43
C THR A 100 9.36 -6.73 14.71
N ILE A 101 8.93 -5.46 14.75
CA ILE A 101 9.06 -4.61 15.94
C ILE A 101 8.20 -5.15 17.08
N GLY A 102 6.95 -5.53 16.78
CA GLY A 102 6.00 -6.06 17.75
C GLY A 102 6.48 -7.37 18.37
N THR A 103 6.93 -8.32 17.54
CA THR A 103 7.49 -9.60 18.01
C THR A 103 8.76 -9.38 18.82
N ASN A 104 9.69 -8.54 18.38
CA ASN A 104 10.90 -8.24 19.13
C ASN A 104 10.61 -7.56 20.49
N MET A 105 9.67 -6.63 20.52
CA MET A 105 9.30 -5.93 21.76
C MET A 105 8.59 -6.87 22.75
N LEU A 106 7.68 -7.71 22.26
CA LEU A 106 6.98 -8.70 23.09
C LEU A 106 7.93 -9.80 23.56
N SER A 107 8.78 -10.33 22.67
CA SER A 107 9.81 -11.32 23.00
C SER A 107 10.75 -10.79 24.07
N LYS A 108 11.25 -9.54 23.95
CA LYS A 108 12.10 -8.95 25.01
C LYS A 108 11.37 -8.81 26.34
N LYS A 109 10.11 -8.34 26.32
CA LYS A 109 9.35 -8.06 27.54
C LYS A 109 8.92 -9.34 28.28
N TYR A 110 8.58 -10.39 27.54
CA TYR A 110 7.99 -11.63 28.06
C TYR A 110 8.91 -12.85 27.89
N SER A 111 10.20 -12.65 27.58
CA SER A 111 11.17 -13.73 27.29
C SER A 111 11.30 -14.77 28.40
N ASN A 112 11.07 -14.36 29.65
CA ASN A 112 11.21 -15.20 30.83
C ASN A 112 9.86 -15.59 31.45
N GLU A 113 8.75 -15.27 30.79
CA GLU A 113 7.41 -15.62 31.24
C GLU A 113 6.89 -16.80 30.42
N ASP A 114 6.51 -17.88 31.10
CA ASP A 114 5.93 -19.07 30.48
C ASP A 114 4.45 -18.80 30.22
N LEU A 115 4.19 -18.01 29.17
CA LEU A 115 2.85 -17.56 28.82
C LEU A 115 2.08 -18.66 28.08
N SER A 116 0.87 -18.95 28.54
CA SER A 116 -0.08 -19.75 27.77
C SER A 116 -0.55 -19.00 26.52
N GLU A 117 -1.02 -19.74 25.52
CA GLU A 117 -1.55 -19.18 24.26
C GLU A 117 -2.70 -18.17 24.52
N ALA A 118 -3.56 -18.45 25.50
CA ALA A 118 -4.64 -17.55 25.91
C ALA A 118 -4.11 -16.21 26.44
N GLN A 119 -3.07 -16.23 27.26
CA GLN A 119 -2.44 -15.02 27.80
C GLN A 119 -1.72 -14.23 26.70
N MET A 120 -1.05 -14.91 25.75
CA MET A 120 -0.44 -14.25 24.59
C MET A 120 -1.50 -13.51 23.75
N MET A 121 -2.64 -14.15 23.48
CA MET A 121 -3.73 -13.54 22.73
C MET A 121 -4.36 -12.35 23.45
N GLU A 122 -4.48 -12.40 24.78
CA GLU A 122 -4.97 -11.27 25.57
C GLU A 122 -4.00 -10.08 25.56
N ILE A 123 -2.69 -10.33 25.60
CA ILE A 123 -1.68 -9.28 25.49
C ILE A 123 -1.71 -8.63 24.10
N ILE A 124 -1.85 -9.43 23.04
CA ILE A 124 -1.94 -8.95 21.66
C ILE A 124 -3.21 -8.12 21.47
N SER A 125 -4.37 -8.58 21.98
CA SER A 125 -5.64 -7.88 21.83
C SER A 125 -5.62 -6.51 22.53
N LYS A 126 -5.05 -6.42 23.74
CA LYS A 126 -4.85 -5.16 24.47
C LYS A 126 -3.96 -4.16 23.71
N LYS A 127 -2.99 -4.64 22.93
CA LYS A 127 -2.08 -3.80 22.13
C LYS A 127 -2.57 -3.50 20.71
N GLN A 128 -3.65 -4.13 20.26
CA GLN A 128 -4.09 -4.06 18.86
C GLN A 128 -4.44 -2.64 18.41
N ALA A 129 -5.01 -1.81 19.29
CA ALA A 129 -5.31 -0.41 19.01
C ALA A 129 -4.03 0.41 18.72
N ASN A 130 -3.00 0.24 19.55
CA ASN A 130 -1.71 0.91 19.35
C ASN A 130 -1.03 0.43 18.08
N ILE A 131 -1.04 -0.88 17.80
CA ILE A 131 -0.50 -1.45 16.56
C ILE A 131 -1.17 -0.83 15.32
N LYS A 132 -2.49 -0.65 15.37
CA LYS A 132 -3.26 -0.02 14.29
C LYS A 132 -2.83 1.43 14.04
N ILE A 133 -2.58 2.21 15.09
CA ILE A 133 -2.12 3.60 14.96
C ILE A 133 -0.71 3.64 14.35
N TRP A 134 0.21 2.83 14.89
CA TRP A 134 1.57 2.73 14.36
C TRP A 134 1.60 2.31 12.88
N ASN A 135 0.68 1.44 12.46
CA ASN A 135 0.55 1.08 11.04
C ASN A 135 0.28 2.30 10.16
N VAL A 136 -0.67 3.14 10.56
CA VAL A 136 -1.02 4.34 9.81
C VAL A 136 0.15 5.33 9.78
N VAL A 137 0.86 5.50 10.89
CA VAL A 137 2.03 6.39 10.98
C VAL A 137 3.16 5.90 10.06
N ILE A 138 3.46 4.61 10.06
CA ILE A 138 4.51 4.04 9.20
C ILE A 138 4.13 4.21 7.73
N ILE A 139 2.87 3.92 7.35
CA ILE A 139 2.38 4.11 5.98
C ILE A 139 2.48 5.58 5.57
N PHE A 140 2.19 6.53 6.46
CA PHE A 140 2.34 7.96 6.19
C PHE A 140 3.78 8.33 5.87
N LEU A 141 4.71 7.97 6.75
CA LEU A 141 6.13 8.31 6.62
C LEU A 141 6.75 7.65 5.38
N ALA A 142 6.42 6.39 5.11
CA ALA A 142 6.86 5.71 3.90
C ALA A 142 6.28 6.35 2.63
N SER A 143 5.00 6.73 2.65
CA SER A 143 4.36 7.41 1.51
C SER A 143 4.99 8.78 1.24
N LEU A 144 5.27 9.57 2.28
CA LEU A 144 5.96 10.85 2.17
C LEU A 144 7.30 10.69 1.44
N LEU A 145 8.12 9.73 1.88
CA LEU A 145 9.43 9.45 1.28
C LEU A 145 9.29 9.04 -0.19
N LEU A 146 8.39 8.09 -0.48
CA LEU A 146 8.22 7.55 -1.82
C LEU A 146 7.65 8.59 -2.80
N TYR A 147 6.69 9.42 -2.37
CA TYR A 147 6.16 10.49 -3.22
C TYR A 147 7.19 11.59 -3.47
N MET A 148 8.01 11.94 -2.47
CA MET A 148 9.10 12.89 -2.66
C MET A 148 10.06 12.40 -3.75
N ILE A 149 10.51 11.15 -3.66
CA ILE A 149 11.38 10.52 -4.67
C ILE A 149 10.69 10.53 -6.04
N SER A 150 9.41 10.17 -6.10
CA SER A 150 8.65 10.08 -7.34
C SER A 150 8.50 11.44 -8.02
N MET A 151 8.22 12.50 -7.27
CA MET A 151 8.12 13.86 -7.81
C MET A 151 9.46 14.37 -8.33
N VAL A 152 10.56 14.07 -7.65
CA VAL A 152 11.91 14.39 -8.14
C VAL A 152 12.18 13.69 -9.47
N VAL A 153 11.88 12.39 -9.57
CA VAL A 153 12.09 11.61 -10.81
C VAL A 153 11.23 12.14 -11.97
N ILE A 154 10.00 12.57 -11.70
CA ILE A 154 9.06 13.09 -12.72
C ILE A 154 9.24 14.61 -12.95
N SER A 155 10.19 15.25 -12.25
CA SER A 155 10.44 16.69 -12.33
C SER A 155 9.19 17.54 -12.08
N ILE A 156 8.41 17.17 -11.06
CA ILE A 156 7.28 17.98 -10.58
C ILE A 156 7.85 19.01 -9.60
N GLU A 157 7.59 20.29 -9.83
CA GLU A 157 7.83 21.30 -8.80
C GLU A 157 6.73 21.20 -7.75
N PHE A 158 7.12 21.05 -6.48
CA PHE A 158 6.17 20.85 -5.39
C PHE A 158 6.53 21.65 -4.14
N THR A 159 5.50 21.93 -3.35
CA THR A 159 5.65 22.44 -1.99
C THR A 159 5.58 21.30 -0.98
N GLY A 160 6.21 21.46 0.18
CA GLY A 160 6.07 20.50 1.28
C GLY A 160 4.61 20.25 1.67
N LEU A 161 3.76 21.28 1.56
CA LEU A 161 2.32 21.18 1.81
C LEU A 161 1.62 20.25 0.81
N PHE A 162 1.94 20.34 -0.48
CA PHE A 162 1.41 19.43 -1.50
C PHE A 162 1.79 17.97 -1.19
N LEU A 163 3.06 17.73 -0.84
CA LEU A 163 3.57 16.41 -0.48
C LEU A 163 2.82 15.80 0.73
N VAL A 164 2.54 16.61 1.75
CA VAL A 164 1.76 16.19 2.92
C VAL A 164 0.33 15.85 2.52
N ILE A 165 -0.34 16.70 1.74
CA ILE A 165 -1.73 16.49 1.31
C ILE A 165 -1.88 15.19 0.53
N ILE A 166 -1.02 14.95 -0.47
CA ILE A 166 -1.13 13.73 -1.28
C ILE A 166 -0.82 12.47 -0.47
N SER A 167 0.06 12.57 0.55
CA SER A 167 0.38 11.45 1.44
C SER A 167 -0.79 11.13 2.38
N ILE A 168 -1.52 12.14 2.84
CA ILE A 168 -2.78 11.96 3.60
C ILE A 168 -3.84 11.31 2.71
N ILE A 169 -4.02 11.82 1.47
CA ILE A 169 -4.94 11.23 0.49
C ILE A 169 -4.60 9.75 0.25
N ASN A 170 -3.32 9.41 0.18
CA ASN A 170 -2.86 8.04 0.01
C ASN A 170 -3.31 7.12 1.15
N ILE A 171 -3.19 7.59 2.39
CA ILE A 171 -3.65 6.86 3.58
C ILE A 171 -5.16 6.69 3.58
N LEU A 172 -5.92 7.74 3.26
CA LEU A 172 -7.38 7.67 3.22
C LEU A 172 -7.83 6.64 2.19
N ASN A 173 -7.23 6.66 1.01
CA ASN A 173 -7.47 5.65 -0.02
C ASN A 173 -7.08 4.25 0.48
N TYR A 174 -5.91 4.07 1.11
CA TYR A 174 -5.55 2.79 1.73
C TYR A 174 -6.60 2.30 2.73
N GLN A 175 -7.08 3.16 3.63
CA GLN A 175 -8.08 2.79 4.62
C GLN A 175 -9.42 2.39 3.98
N LEU A 176 -9.87 3.13 2.97
CA LEU A 176 -11.13 2.86 2.27
C LEU A 176 -11.10 1.54 1.50
N PHE A 177 -10.02 1.30 0.75
CA PHE A 177 -9.93 0.15 -0.17
C PHE A 177 -9.42 -1.14 0.50
N PHE A 178 -8.62 -1.05 1.57
CA PHE A 178 -7.98 -2.24 2.18
C PHE A 178 -8.44 -2.55 3.60
N ARG A 179 -9.01 -1.59 4.33
CA ARG A 179 -9.33 -1.77 5.76
C ARG A 179 -10.80 -2.08 6.05
N SER A 180 -11.72 -1.86 5.10
CA SER A 180 -13.14 -2.20 5.29
C SER A 180 -13.41 -3.71 5.41
N SER A 181 -12.44 -4.56 5.09
CA SER A 181 -12.52 -6.03 5.15
C SER A 181 -12.30 -6.65 6.53
N TYR A 182 -11.98 -5.88 7.58
CA TYR A 182 -11.73 -6.42 8.93
C TYR A 182 -12.84 -6.07 9.94
N LYS A 183 -14.10 -5.96 9.51
CA LYS A 183 -15.19 -6.27 10.45
C LYS A 183 -15.18 -7.77 10.64
N THR A 184 -14.50 -8.20 11.70
CA THR A 184 -14.71 -9.51 12.32
C THR A 184 -16.21 -9.76 12.35
N ALA A 185 -16.64 -10.84 11.70
CA ALA A 185 -17.95 -11.42 11.94
C ALA A 185 -18.08 -11.58 13.47
N SER A 186 -18.94 -10.74 14.05
CA SER A 186 -19.50 -10.93 15.37
C SER A 186 -20.49 -12.08 15.33
#